data_AF-A0A2N5H475-F1
#
_entry.id   AF-A0A2N5H475-F1
#
_cell.length_a   1.000
_cell.length_b   1.000
_cell.length_c   1.000
_cell.angle_alpha   90.00
_cell.angle_beta   90.00
_cell.angle_gamma   90.00
#
_symmetry.space_group_name_H-M   'P 1'
#
loop_
_entity.id
_entity.type
_entity.pdbx_description
1 polymer ?
#
loop_
_entity_poly.entity_id
_entity_poly.type
_entity_poly.pdbx_seq_one_letter_code
_entity_poly.pdbx_strand_id
1 'polypeptide(L)' 'MIILKHYYLSELEREKFENELFIVNPHIGKDDILSLDDKELVALYEEQTRNRQISRIGANSPIM' A
#
# COMPACT_ATOMS: atom_id res chain seq x y z
N MET A 1 5.51 -1.81 -25.27
CA MET A 1 4.44 -0.83 -24.97
C MET A 1 4.54 -0.53 -23.48
N ILE A 2 5.28 0.52 -23.10
CA ILE A 2 5.51 0.88 -21.69
C ILE A 2 4.26 1.64 -21.24
N ILE A 3 3.43 0.99 -20.43
CA ILE A 3 2.33 1.68 -19.76
C ILE A 3 2.98 2.58 -18.72
N LEU A 4 3.20 3.85 -19.06
CA LEU A 4 3.50 4.89 -18.08
C LEU A 4 2.26 5.04 -17.22
N LYS A 5 2.22 4.33 -16.09
CA LYS A 5 1.20 4.53 -15.06
C LYS A 5 1.38 5.96 -14.56
N HIS A 6 0.49 6.85 -14.97
CA HIS A 6 0.32 8.16 -14.36
C HIS A 6 -0.35 7.91 -13.01
N TYR A 7 0.46 7.82 -11.96
CA TYR A 7 0.00 7.78 -10.58
C TYR A 7 -0.32 9.21 -10.16
N TYR A 8 -1.42 9.76 -10.68
CA TYR A 8 -2.08 10.88 -10.03
C TYR A 8 -3.18 10.28 -9.20
N LEU A 9 -3.06 10.38 -7.88
CA LEU A 9 -4.13 9.99 -7.00
C LEU A 9 -5.15 11.10 -6.95
N SER A 10 -6.43 10.74 -7.04
CA SER A 10 -7.49 11.67 -6.65
C SER A 10 -7.32 12.00 -5.15
N GLU A 11 -7.73 13.19 -4.70
CA GLU A 11 -7.69 13.57 -3.28
C GLU A 11 -8.33 12.50 -2.37
N LEU A 12 -9.41 11.90 -2.85
CA LEU A 12 -10.15 10.83 -2.18
C LEU A 12 -9.37 9.49 -2.13
N GLU A 13 -8.58 9.19 -3.16
CA GLU A 13 -7.72 8.00 -3.20
C GLU A 13 -6.49 8.18 -2.30
N ARG A 14 -5.92 9.39 -2.30
CA ARG A 14 -4.81 9.76 -1.43
C ARG A 14 -5.22 9.64 0.03
N GLU A 15 -6.33 10.26 0.44
CA GLU A 15 -6.83 10.16 1.81
C GLU A 15 -7.10 8.70 2.22
N LYS A 16 -7.63 7.89 1.30
CA LYS A 16 -7.87 6.47 1.56
C LYS A 16 -6.58 5.69 1.77
N PHE A 17 -5.56 5.90 0.93
CA PHE A 17 -4.27 5.23 1.05
C PHE A 17 -3.49 5.70 2.26
N GLU A 18 -3.53 6.99 2.59
CA GLU A 18 -2.90 7.54 3.80
C GLU A 18 -3.50 6.93 5.07
N ASN A 19 -4.83 6.86 5.16
CA ASN A 19 -5.51 6.23 6.30
C ASN A 19 -5.25 4.72 6.37
N GLU A 20 -5.31 4.00 5.25
CA GLU A 20 -5.02 2.56 5.24
C GLU A 20 -3.57 2.28 5.64
N LEU A 21 -2.59 3.01 5.09
CA LEU A 21 -1.18 2.87 5.45
C LEU A 21 -0.94 3.16 6.94
N PHE A 22 -1.59 4.18 7.48
CA PHE A 22 -1.51 4.51 8.90
C PHE A 22 -2.08 3.38 9.78
N ILE A 23 -3.21 2.78 9.39
CA ILE A 23 -3.83 1.66 10.11
C ILE A 23 -2.96 0.40 10.02
N VAL A 24 -2.41 0.11 8.84
CA VAL A 24 -1.59 -1.09 8.62
C VAL A 24 -0.21 -0.96 9.26
N ASN A 25 0.34 0.25 9.28
CA ASN A 25 1.72 0.51 9.67
C ASN A 25 1.80 1.70 10.65
N PRO A 26 1.35 1.52 11.91
CA PRO A 26 1.31 2.59 12.93
C PRO A 26 2.70 3.10 13.34
N HIS A 27 3.77 2.49 12.83
CA HIS A 27 5.15 2.92 13.03
C HIS A 27 5.57 4.07 12.11
N ILE A 28 4.88 4.25 10.98
CA ILE A 28 5.09 5.39 10.10
C ILE A 28 4.24 6.55 10.62
N GLY A 29 4.87 7.70 10.86
CA GLY A 29 4.19 8.90 11.33
C GLY A 29 3.26 9.47 10.26
N LYS A 30 2.19 10.14 10.67
CA LYS A 30 1.25 10.76 9.73
C LYS A 30 1.94 11.80 8.84
N ASP A 31 2.88 12.56 9.38
CA ASP A 31 3.72 13.52 8.64
C ASP A 31 4.61 12.84 7.59
N ASP A 32 5.14 11.65 7.90
CA ASP A 32 5.93 10.88 6.93
C ASP A 32 5.06 10.41 5.78
N ILE A 33 3.82 9.95 6.03
CA ILE A 33 2.88 9.52 4.99
C ILE A 33 2.47 10.70 4.11
N LEU A 34 2.11 11.83 4.72
CA LEU A 34 1.68 13.04 3.99
C LEU A 34 2.79 13.62 3.12
N SER A 35 4.05 13.40 3.51
CA SER A 35 5.24 13.81 2.75
C SER A 35 5.54 12.90 1.56
N LEU A 36 4.89 11.73 1.45
CA LEU A 36 5.08 10.83 0.31
C LEU A 36 4.45 11.40 -0.95
N ASP A 37 5.17 11.24 -2.06
CA ASP A 37 4.61 11.45 -3.38
C ASP A 37 3.58 10.36 -3.71
N ASP A 38 2.61 10.66 -4.59
CA ASP A 38 1.56 9.73 -5.00
C ASP A 38 2.12 8.37 -5.46
N LYS A 39 3.29 8.37 -6.12
CA LYS A 39 3.98 7.14 -6.53
C LYS A 39 4.47 6.32 -5.35
N GLU A 40 5.05 6.96 -4.35
CA GLU A 40 5.59 6.29 -3.17
C GLU A 40 4.47 5.76 -2.28
N LEU A 41 3.41 6.56 -2.13
CA LEU A 41 2.20 6.16 -1.42
C LEU A 41 1.58 4.90 -2.03
N VAL A 42 1.46 4.84 -3.37
CA VAL A 42 0.94 3.66 -4.07
C VAL A 42 1.89 2.48 -3.97
N ALA A 43 3.20 2.70 -4.09
CA ALA A 43 4.19 1.63 -3.98
C ALA A 43 4.14 0.96 -2.59
N LEU A 44 4.09 1.77 -1.52
CA LEU A 44 3.93 1.28 -0.15
C LEU A 44 2.60 0.55 0.04
N TYR A 45 1.51 1.09 -0.50
CA TYR A 45 0.21 0.43 -0.44
C TYR A 45 0.21 -0.92 -1.18
N GLU A 46 0.73 -0.98 -2.40
CA GLU A 46 0.83 -2.21 -3.19
C GLU A 46 1.73 -3.25 -2.51
N GLU A 47 2.84 -2.85 -1.89
CA GLU A 47 3.74 -3.73 -1.15
C GLU A 47 3.04 -4.35 0.07
N GLN A 48 2.35 -3.54 0.88
CA GLN A 48 1.61 -4.02 2.05
C GLN A 48 0.44 -4.94 1.65
N THR A 49 -0.26 -4.59 0.58
CA THR A 49 -1.37 -5.40 0.05
C THR A 49 -0.88 -6.73 -0.49
N ARG A 50 0.28 -6.75 -1.16
CA ARG A 50 0.93 -7.97 -1.65
C ARG A 50 1.38 -8.86 -0.48
N ASN A 51 1.98 -8.28 0.55
CA ASN A 51 2.39 -9.03 1.75
C ASN A 51 1.18 -9.64 2.49
N ARG A 52 0.04 -8.94 2.54
CA ARG A 52 -1.21 -9.50 3.08
C ARG A 52 -1.74 -10.68 2.27
N GLN A 53 -1.62 -10.65 0.94
CA GLN A 53 -2.07 -11.75 0.09
C GLN A 53 -1.15 -12.97 0.21
N ILE A 54 0.17 -12.78 0.25
CA ILE A 54 1.13 -13.89 0.38
C ILE A 54 0.94 -14.63 1.71
N SER A 55 0.71 -13.91 2.81
CA SER A 55 0.44 -14.50 4.13
C SER A 55 -0.86 -15.34 4.18
N ARG A 56 -1.85 -15.06 3.32
CA ARG A 56 -3.09 -15.88 3.25
C ARG A 56 -2.94 -17.16 2.43
N ILE A 57 -1.97 -17.22 1.51
CA ILE A 57 -1.71 -18.42 0.70
C ILE A 57 -0.80 -19.41 1.47
N GLY A 58 0.14 -18.90 2.26
CA GLY A 58 1.01 -19.74 3.11
C GLY A 58 0.31 -20.46 4.27
N ALA A 59 -0.91 -20.04 4.64
CA ALA A 59 -1.70 -20.68 5.71
C ALA A 59 -2.61 -21.84 5.21
N ASN A 60 -2.68 -22.08 3.90
CA ASN A 60 -3.50 -23.14 3.28
C ASN A 60 -2.65 -24.22 2.58
N SER A 61 -1.42 -24.44 3.04
CA SER A 61 -0.73 -25.69 2.72
C SER A 61 -1.15 -26.73 3.78
N PRO A 62 -1.97 -27.74 3.45
CA PRO A 62 -2.15 -28.88 4.34
C PRO A 62 -0.77 -29.52 4.45
N ILE A 63 -0.20 -29.47 5.65
CA ILE A 63 1.00 -30.21 6.00
C ILE A 63 0.64 -31.68 5.74
N MET A 64 1.24 -32.26 4.69
CA MET A 64 1.28 -33.72 4.51
C MET A 64 2.21 -34.33 5.55
#